data_AF-B1BWD4-F1
#
_entry.id   AF-B1BWD4-F1
#
_cell.length_a   1.000
_cell.length_b   1.000
_cell.length_c   1.000
_cell.angle_alpha   90.00
_cell.angle_beta   90.00
_cell.angle_gamma   90.00
#
_symmetry.space_group_name_H-M   'P 1'
#
loop_
_entity.id
_entity.type
_entity.pdbx_description
1 polymer ?
#
loop_
_entity_poly.entity_id
_entity_poly.type
_entity_poly.pdbx_seq_one_letter_code
_entity_poly.pdbx_strand_id
1 'polypeptide(L)'
;MKAIDRIGEKYGKLNIIGVKYSEKEKRNLAICECECGNIKIIDIRNLTSGRTKSCGCLHKENTARASIKHGMYKSRLNKEYRGIKQRCYNSNNTRYKYYGGRGISVCDEWLGENGFINFMNWSLKNGYSDELTIDRIDVNKNYEPSNCRWISMKKQARNRRIKENNKSGYTGVQQRGKRWRAFITTNYKTIHLGTFDTIEEAIKARKNAEIKYWKEKS
;
A
#
# COMPACT_ATOMS: atom_id res chain seq x y z
N MET A 1 14.46 -48.61 -6.91
CA MET A 1 13.26 -48.59 -7.78
C MET A 1 13.66 -48.05 -9.14
N LYS A 2 13.39 -48.77 -10.22
CA LYS A 2 13.70 -48.31 -11.58
C LYS A 2 12.71 -47.20 -11.96
N ALA A 3 13.10 -46.30 -12.86
CA ALA A 3 12.23 -45.21 -13.28
C ALA A 3 10.91 -45.72 -13.89
N ILE A 4 10.96 -46.85 -14.61
CA ILE A 4 9.81 -47.50 -15.25
C ILE A 4 8.75 -47.95 -14.23
N ASP A 5 9.17 -48.36 -13.02
CA ASP A 5 8.28 -48.85 -11.96
C ASP A 5 7.39 -47.74 -11.38
N ARG A 6 7.69 -46.47 -11.70
CA ARG A 6 6.96 -45.29 -11.21
C ARG A 6 5.77 -44.91 -12.08
N ILE A 7 5.56 -45.60 -13.20
CA ILE A 7 4.39 -45.39 -14.06
C ILE A 7 3.12 -45.72 -13.25
N GLY A 8 2.12 -44.85 -13.30
CA GLY A 8 0.91 -44.93 -12.49
C GLY A 8 0.98 -44.18 -11.16
N GLU A 9 2.16 -43.76 -10.69
CA GLU A 9 2.27 -42.96 -9.46
C GLU A 9 1.69 -41.55 -9.64
N LYS A 10 1.05 -41.02 -8.58
CA LYS A 10 0.46 -39.69 -8.54
C LYS A 10 1.20 -38.77 -7.56
N TYR A 11 1.50 -37.54 -8.00
CA TYR A 11 2.15 -36.48 -7.23
C TYR A 11 1.40 -35.15 -7.38
N GLY A 12 0.62 -34.77 -6.36
CA GLY A 12 -0.27 -33.62 -6.47
C GLY A 12 -1.30 -33.83 -7.58
N LYS A 13 -1.34 -32.93 -8.57
CA LYS A 13 -2.22 -33.02 -9.76
C LYS A 13 -1.58 -33.76 -10.94
N LEU A 14 -0.49 -34.49 -10.76
CA LEU A 14 0.29 -35.10 -11.85
C LEU A 14 0.31 -36.63 -11.71
N ASN A 15 -0.05 -37.33 -12.77
CA ASN A 15 0.07 -38.79 -12.90
C ASN A 15 1.20 -39.12 -13.85
N ILE A 16 2.10 -40.03 -13.47
CA ILE A 16 3.19 -40.49 -14.36
C ILE A 16 2.62 -41.48 -15.36
N ILE A 17 2.60 -41.11 -16.65
CA ILE A 17 2.11 -41.96 -17.76
C ILE A 17 3.25 -42.58 -18.56
N GLY A 18 4.49 -42.15 -18.34
CA GLY A 18 5.67 -42.69 -18.99
C GLY A 18 6.95 -42.13 -18.40
N VAL A 19 8.08 -42.71 -18.78
CA VAL A 19 9.41 -42.22 -18.39
C VAL A 19 10.36 -42.23 -19.58
N LYS A 20 11.32 -41.31 -19.57
CA LYS A 20 12.41 -41.28 -20.53
C LYS A 20 13.70 -40.83 -19.88
N TYR A 21 14.83 -41.34 -20.37
CA TYR A 21 16.12 -40.80 -20.00
C TYR A 21 16.45 -39.58 -20.86
N SER A 22 17.00 -38.52 -20.25
CA SER A 22 17.52 -37.37 -20.96
C SER A 22 19.04 -37.44 -20.99
N GLU A 23 19.61 -37.63 -22.18
CA GLU A 23 21.07 -37.62 -22.37
C GLU A 23 21.68 -36.26 -21.98
N LYS A 24 21.04 -35.17 -22.41
CA LYS A 24 21.47 -33.80 -22.09
C LYS A 24 21.57 -33.54 -20.59
N GLU A 25 20.55 -33.95 -19.84
CA GLU A 25 20.44 -33.68 -18.41
C GLU A 25 20.97 -34.83 -17.54
N LYS A 26 21.43 -35.92 -18.17
CA LYS A 26 21.88 -37.19 -17.57
C LYS A 26 20.97 -37.69 -16.46
N ARG A 27 19.66 -37.68 -16.70
CA ARG A 27 18.65 -38.04 -15.68
C ARG A 27 17.35 -38.58 -16.24
N ASN A 28 16.64 -39.33 -15.41
CA ASN A 28 15.31 -39.85 -15.72
C ASN A 28 14.25 -38.75 -15.55
N LEU A 29 13.44 -38.58 -16.59
CA LEU A 29 12.31 -37.67 -16.65
C LEU A 29 11.00 -38.48 -16.70
N ALA A 30 10.02 -38.05 -15.94
CA ALA A 30 8.64 -38.53 -16.02
C ALA A 30 7.88 -37.71 -17.07
N ILE A 31 7.14 -38.41 -17.93
CA ILE A 31 6.07 -37.84 -18.76
C ILE A 31 4.82 -37.91 -17.90
N CYS A 32 4.31 -36.75 -17.51
CA CYS A 32 3.17 -36.66 -16.61
C CYS A 32 1.94 -36.10 -17.33
N GLU A 33 0.80 -36.72 -17.12
CA GLU A 33 -0.49 -36.12 -17.43
C GLU A 33 -1.00 -35.38 -16.19
N CYS A 34 -1.40 -34.13 -16.36
CA CYS A 34 -1.97 -33.35 -15.28
C CYS A 34 -3.50 -33.47 -15.27
N GLU A 35 -4.14 -33.36 -14.10
CA GLU A 35 -5.60 -33.33 -13.97
C GLU A 35 -6.31 -32.26 -14.83
N CYS A 36 -5.60 -31.21 -15.26
CA CYS A 36 -6.13 -30.23 -16.21
C CYS A 36 -5.99 -30.63 -17.69
N GLY A 37 -5.61 -31.87 -17.99
CA GLY A 37 -5.42 -32.42 -19.33
C GLY A 37 -4.07 -32.12 -20.01
N ASN A 38 -3.19 -31.32 -19.38
CA ASN A 38 -1.90 -30.97 -19.99
C ASN A 38 -0.83 -32.02 -19.69
N ILE A 39 -0.06 -32.39 -20.71
CA ILE A 39 1.12 -33.25 -20.56
C ILE A 39 2.37 -32.40 -20.27
N LYS A 40 3.19 -32.82 -19.31
CA LYS A 40 4.45 -32.16 -18.96
C LYS A 40 5.55 -33.15 -18.66
N ILE A 41 6.75 -32.88 -19.18
CA ILE A 41 7.96 -33.66 -18.88
C ILE A 41 8.64 -33.03 -17.66
N ILE A 42 8.86 -33.82 -16.61
CA ILE A 42 9.32 -33.35 -15.30
C ILE A 42 10.43 -34.28 -14.79
N ASP A 43 11.47 -33.71 -14.18
CA ASP A 43 12.48 -34.51 -13.44
C ASP A 43 11.81 -35.27 -12.29
N ILE A 44 12.01 -36.59 -12.21
CA ILE A 44 11.45 -37.45 -11.17
C ILE A 44 11.78 -36.93 -9.77
N ARG A 45 12.96 -36.34 -9.58
CA ARG A 45 13.38 -35.76 -8.29
C ARG A 45 12.48 -34.59 -7.87
N ASN A 46 12.00 -33.79 -8.82
CA ASN A 46 11.11 -32.66 -8.52
C ASN A 46 9.69 -33.10 -8.14
N LEU A 47 9.26 -34.29 -8.60
CA LEU A 47 7.99 -34.89 -8.18
C LEU A 47 8.10 -35.42 -6.75
N THR A 48 9.13 -36.24 -6.50
CA THR A 48 9.37 -36.88 -5.19
C THR A 48 9.68 -35.89 -4.08
N SER A 49 10.41 -34.81 -4.37
CA SER A 49 10.68 -33.74 -3.40
C SER A 49 9.46 -32.82 -3.16
N GLY A 50 8.36 -33.01 -3.89
CA GLY A 50 7.18 -32.15 -3.82
C GLY A 50 7.35 -30.75 -4.42
N ARG A 51 8.46 -30.49 -5.15
CA ARG A 51 8.73 -29.18 -5.79
C ARG A 51 7.79 -28.91 -6.94
N THR A 52 7.36 -29.95 -7.66
CA THR A 52 6.38 -29.85 -8.75
C THR A 52 5.11 -30.61 -8.41
N LYS A 53 4.00 -29.88 -8.26
CA LYS A 53 2.70 -30.42 -7.86
C LYS A 53 1.62 -30.35 -8.95
N SER A 54 1.94 -29.74 -10.10
CA SER A 54 1.04 -29.58 -11.24
C SER A 54 1.84 -29.23 -12.50
N CYS A 55 1.19 -29.22 -13.67
CA CYS A 55 1.81 -28.72 -14.90
C CYS A 55 2.07 -27.20 -14.87
N GLY A 56 1.53 -26.49 -13.87
CA GLY A 56 1.50 -25.03 -13.77
C GLY A 56 0.08 -24.49 -13.57
N CYS A 57 -0.95 -25.30 -13.84
CA CYS A 57 -2.36 -24.93 -13.66
C CYS A 57 -2.67 -24.49 -12.23
N LEU A 58 -2.15 -25.19 -11.21
CA LEU A 58 -2.37 -24.82 -9.81
C LEU A 58 -1.87 -23.40 -9.50
N HIS A 59 -0.76 -22.97 -10.09
CA HIS A 59 -0.26 -21.61 -9.92
C HIS A 59 -1.16 -20.59 -10.64
N LYS A 60 -1.63 -20.92 -11.84
CA LYS A 60 -2.58 -20.09 -12.61
C LYS A 60 -3.90 -19.91 -11.85
N GLU A 61 -4.49 -21.00 -11.35
CA GLU A 61 -5.71 -21.00 -10.53
C GLU A 61 -5.54 -20.13 -9.28
N ASN A 62 -4.45 -20.31 -8.54
CA ASN A 62 -4.16 -19.51 -7.35
C ASN A 62 -3.99 -18.02 -7.68
N THR A 63 -3.31 -17.70 -8.78
CA THR A 63 -3.13 -16.32 -9.23
C THR A 63 -4.45 -15.70 -9.67
N ALA A 64 -5.29 -16.44 -10.39
CA ALA A 64 -6.62 -16.00 -10.78
C ALA A 64 -7.51 -15.77 -9.57
N ARG A 65 -7.56 -16.71 -8.62
CA ARG A 65 -8.32 -16.59 -7.36
C ARG A 65 -7.86 -15.39 -6.53
N ALA A 66 -6.55 -15.19 -6.39
CA ALA A 66 -6.00 -14.02 -5.72
C ALA A 66 -6.38 -12.71 -6.43
N SER A 67 -6.53 -12.75 -7.75
CA SER A 67 -6.93 -11.59 -8.54
C SER A 67 -8.40 -11.21 -8.35
N ILE A 68 -9.26 -12.19 -8.03
CA ILE A 68 -10.71 -12.04 -7.94
C ILE A 68 -11.19 -11.76 -6.51
N LYS A 69 -10.41 -12.07 -5.45
CA LYS A 69 -10.85 -11.97 -4.02
C LYS A 69 -11.57 -10.68 -3.66
N HIS A 70 -11.25 -9.57 -4.32
CA HIS A 70 -11.96 -8.29 -4.18
C HIS A 70 -12.08 -7.52 -5.51
N GLY A 71 -11.87 -8.19 -6.66
CA GLY A 71 -11.88 -7.59 -8.01
C GLY A 71 -10.84 -6.48 -8.30
N MET A 72 -10.15 -5.98 -7.27
CA MET A 72 -9.21 -4.85 -7.34
C MET A 72 -7.75 -5.27 -7.14
N TYR A 73 -7.43 -6.54 -7.37
CA TYR A 73 -6.04 -6.99 -7.28
C TYR A 73 -5.23 -6.26 -8.36
N LYS A 74 -4.13 -5.60 -7.94
CA LYS A 74 -3.31 -4.66 -8.72
C LYS A 74 -3.90 -3.27 -8.98
N SER A 75 -5.08 -2.92 -8.45
CA SER A 75 -5.59 -1.55 -8.56
C SER A 75 -4.67 -0.54 -7.85
N ARG A 76 -4.76 0.72 -8.25
CA ARG A 76 -4.06 1.82 -7.56
C ARG A 76 -4.49 1.90 -6.09
N LEU A 77 -5.79 1.77 -5.80
CA LEU A 77 -6.32 1.78 -4.44
C LEU A 77 -5.71 0.70 -3.55
N ASN A 78 -5.55 -0.52 -4.08
CA ASN A 78 -4.89 -1.61 -3.37
C ASN A 78 -3.39 -1.34 -3.15
N LYS A 79 -2.71 -0.70 -4.11
CA LYS A 79 -1.33 -0.25 -3.91
C LYS A 79 -1.22 0.77 -2.77
N GLU A 80 -2.15 1.72 -2.67
CA GLU A 80 -2.19 2.70 -1.56
C GLU A 80 -2.40 2.01 -0.21
N TYR A 81 -3.41 1.15 -0.11
CA TYR A 81 -3.70 0.40 1.12
C TYR A 81 -2.49 -0.43 1.58
N ARG A 82 -1.87 -1.17 0.67
CA ARG A 82 -0.63 -1.91 0.98
C ARG A 82 0.50 -0.97 1.39
N GLY A 83 0.62 0.18 0.72
CA GLY A 83 1.59 1.22 1.05
C GLY A 83 1.40 1.78 2.47
N ILE A 84 0.16 1.98 2.92
CA ILE A 84 -0.16 2.37 4.30
C ILE A 84 0.38 1.32 5.28
N LYS A 85 0.02 0.04 5.07
CA LYS A 85 0.46 -1.07 5.95
C LYS A 85 1.98 -1.22 5.98
N GLN A 86 2.63 -1.07 4.83
CA GLN A 86 4.09 -1.10 4.74
C GLN A 86 4.75 -0.01 5.59
N ARG A 87 4.22 1.21 5.58
CA ARG A 87 4.79 2.30 6.41
C ARG A 87 4.49 2.12 7.90
N CYS A 88 3.34 1.56 8.27
CA CYS A 88 2.95 1.41 9.67
C CYS A 88 3.55 0.18 10.36
N TYR A 89 3.77 -0.93 9.64
CA TYR A 89 4.07 -2.22 10.27
C TYR A 89 5.34 -2.92 9.78
N ASN A 90 5.95 -2.48 8.68
CA ASN A 90 7.20 -3.07 8.21
C ASN A 90 8.40 -2.22 8.65
N SER A 91 9.13 -2.67 9.68
CA SER A 91 10.32 -1.99 10.21
C SER A 91 11.45 -1.83 9.18
N ASN A 92 11.52 -2.69 8.15
CA ASN A 92 12.48 -2.59 7.05
C ASN A 92 12.10 -1.51 6.02
N ASN A 93 10.90 -0.95 6.09
CA ASN A 93 10.50 0.13 5.20
C ASN A 93 11.26 1.41 5.55
N THR A 94 11.90 2.05 4.57
CA THR A 94 12.68 3.29 4.80
C THR A 94 11.86 4.44 5.41
N ARG A 95 10.53 4.44 5.23
CA ARG A 95 9.61 5.41 5.81
C ARG A 95 9.10 5.02 7.19
N TYR A 96 9.30 3.79 7.66
CA TYR A 96 8.75 3.27 8.92
C TYR A 96 8.98 4.21 10.11
N LYS A 97 10.21 4.75 10.25
CA LYS A 97 10.58 5.71 11.31
C LYS A 97 9.70 6.96 11.40
N TYR A 98 9.00 7.33 10.32
CA TYR A 98 8.08 8.48 10.29
C TYR A 98 6.61 8.11 10.52
N TYR A 99 6.31 6.81 10.60
CA TYR A 99 4.98 6.24 10.74
C TYR A 99 4.98 5.24 11.89
N GLY A 100 5.14 3.94 11.62
CA GLY A 100 5.11 2.89 12.63
C GLY A 100 6.09 3.11 13.79
N GLY A 101 7.29 3.60 13.49
CA GLY A 101 8.29 3.93 14.51
C GLY A 101 7.89 5.08 15.45
N ARG A 102 6.79 5.78 15.16
CA ARG A 102 6.18 6.81 16.01
C ARG A 102 4.89 6.34 16.71
N GLY A 103 4.51 5.08 16.55
CA GLY A 103 3.23 4.55 17.05
C GLY A 103 2.03 4.83 16.15
N ILE A 104 2.23 5.33 14.93
CA ILE A 104 1.13 5.50 13.96
C ILE A 104 0.72 4.13 13.43
N SER A 105 -0.54 3.80 13.60
CA SER A 105 -1.14 2.53 13.16
C SER A 105 -2.32 2.77 12.20
N VAL A 106 -2.98 1.67 11.84
CA VAL A 106 -4.20 1.60 11.03
C VAL A 106 -5.30 1.04 11.92
N CYS A 107 -6.52 1.59 11.85
CA CYS A 107 -7.64 1.09 12.63
C CYS A 107 -7.98 -0.38 12.31
N ASP A 108 -8.54 -1.09 13.28
CA ASP A 108 -8.84 -2.53 13.16
C ASP A 108 -9.82 -2.85 12.03
N GLU A 109 -10.76 -1.94 11.74
CA GLU A 109 -11.71 -2.08 10.63
C GLU A 109 -11.00 -2.22 9.28
N TRP A 110 -9.85 -1.58 9.12
CA TRP A 110 -9.03 -1.65 7.91
C TRP A 110 -7.90 -2.69 8.03
N LEU A 111 -8.00 -3.61 8.98
CA LEU A 111 -7.09 -4.74 9.15
C LEU A 111 -7.82 -6.08 8.96
N GLY A 112 -7.06 -7.19 9.06
CA GLY A 112 -7.61 -8.53 8.90
C GLY A 112 -8.03 -8.89 7.47
N GLU A 113 -8.88 -9.90 7.37
CA GLU A 113 -9.34 -10.48 6.10
C GLU A 113 -10.15 -9.49 5.25
N ASN A 114 -11.04 -8.73 5.89
CA ASN A 114 -11.91 -7.75 5.22
C ASN A 114 -11.33 -6.33 5.18
N GLY A 115 -10.14 -6.11 5.74
CA GLY A 115 -9.59 -4.76 5.91
C GLY A 115 -9.44 -3.98 4.61
N PHE A 116 -9.07 -4.64 3.51
CA PHE A 116 -9.02 -3.97 2.20
C PHE A 116 -10.42 -3.59 1.69
N ILE A 117 -11.42 -4.46 1.86
CA ILE A 117 -12.79 -4.22 1.40
C ILE A 117 -13.39 -3.04 2.18
N ASN A 118 -13.18 -2.98 3.49
CA ASN A 118 -13.64 -1.87 4.33
C ASN A 118 -12.95 -0.54 3.93
N PHE A 119 -11.62 -0.57 3.75
CA PHE A 119 -10.88 0.59 3.25
C PHE A 119 -11.35 1.04 1.86
N MET A 120 -11.64 0.09 0.97
CA MET A 120 -12.13 0.35 -0.39
C MET A 120 -13.51 1.01 -0.35
N ASN A 121 -14.46 0.44 0.39
CA ASN A 121 -15.80 0.98 0.52
C ASN A 121 -15.79 2.40 1.12
N TRP A 122 -14.99 2.60 2.18
CA TRP A 122 -14.77 3.94 2.74
C TRP A 122 -14.17 4.88 1.69
N SER A 123 -13.17 4.44 0.93
CA SER A 123 -12.50 5.28 -0.08
C SER A 123 -13.45 5.72 -1.18
N LEU A 124 -14.24 4.81 -1.74
CA LEU A 124 -15.24 5.11 -2.76
C LEU A 124 -16.30 6.10 -2.24
N LYS A 125 -16.78 5.90 -1.01
CA LYS A 125 -17.73 6.81 -0.35
C LYS A 125 -17.14 8.20 -0.06
N ASN A 126 -15.82 8.30 0.12
CA ASN A 126 -15.12 9.53 0.50
C ASN A 126 -14.32 10.15 -0.65
N GLY A 127 -14.81 9.99 -1.89
CA GLY A 127 -14.34 10.74 -3.05
C GLY A 127 -13.02 10.26 -3.63
N TYR A 128 -12.64 8.99 -3.45
CA TYR A 128 -11.49 8.42 -4.11
C TYR A 128 -11.53 8.62 -5.63
N SER A 129 -10.38 9.01 -6.18
CA SER A 129 -10.07 8.97 -7.60
C SER A 129 -8.59 8.64 -7.75
N ASP A 130 -8.20 8.05 -8.88
CA ASP A 130 -6.82 7.70 -9.19
C ASP A 130 -5.89 8.94 -9.20
N GLU A 131 -6.44 10.14 -9.39
CA GLU A 131 -5.73 11.43 -9.35
C GLU A 131 -5.47 11.99 -7.94
N LEU A 132 -6.15 11.46 -6.93
CA LEU A 132 -6.01 11.91 -5.55
C LEU A 132 -4.96 11.10 -4.80
N THR A 133 -4.67 11.43 -3.56
CA THR A 133 -3.73 10.73 -2.67
C THR A 133 -4.34 10.64 -1.28
N ILE A 134 -4.04 9.55 -0.57
CA ILE A 134 -4.50 9.37 0.80
C ILE A 134 -3.64 10.24 1.74
N ASP A 135 -4.30 11.14 2.46
CA ASP A 135 -3.71 12.05 3.42
C ASP A 135 -4.30 11.82 4.81
N ARG A 136 -3.51 12.11 5.85
CA ARG A 136 -3.98 12.14 7.24
C ARG A 136 -4.23 13.58 7.65
N ILE A 137 -5.45 13.92 8.01
CA ILE A 137 -5.88 15.28 8.40
C ILE A 137 -4.96 15.80 9.51
N ASP A 138 -4.78 15.00 10.57
CA ASP A 138 -3.73 15.16 11.56
C ASP A 138 -2.61 14.15 11.30
N VAL A 139 -1.43 14.66 10.92
CA VAL A 139 -0.23 13.88 10.59
C VAL A 139 0.32 13.06 11.75
N ASN A 140 -0.12 13.34 12.98
CA ASN A 140 0.28 12.64 14.19
C ASN A 140 -0.70 11.53 14.61
N LYS A 141 -1.91 11.50 14.04
CA LYS A 141 -2.92 10.48 14.32
C LYS A 141 -2.84 9.29 13.34
N ASN A 142 -3.63 8.26 13.64
CA ASN A 142 -3.64 6.99 12.92
C ASN A 142 -4.33 7.08 11.55
N TYR A 143 -4.19 6.03 10.76
CA TYR A 143 -5.01 5.81 9.57
C TYR A 143 -6.37 5.25 9.99
N GLU A 144 -7.37 6.11 10.00
CA GLU A 144 -8.75 5.80 10.37
C GLU A 144 -9.74 6.68 9.57
N PRO A 145 -11.00 6.27 9.43
CA PRO A 145 -12.02 7.02 8.67
C PRO A 145 -12.12 8.51 9.04
N SER A 146 -12.02 8.85 10.33
CA SER A 146 -12.14 10.21 10.86
C SER A 146 -10.90 11.08 10.62
N ASN A 147 -9.73 10.46 10.42
CA ASN A 147 -8.46 11.15 10.24
C ASN A 147 -7.91 11.04 8.82
N CYS A 148 -8.56 10.30 7.91
CA CYS A 148 -8.12 10.15 6.53
C CYS A 148 -8.95 10.98 5.56
N ARG A 149 -8.35 11.39 4.45
CA ARG A 149 -9.06 12.01 3.31
C ARG A 149 -8.33 11.75 2.00
N TRP A 150 -9.08 11.74 0.91
CA TRP A 150 -8.51 11.77 -0.45
C TRP A 150 -8.31 13.22 -0.88
N ILE A 151 -7.09 13.56 -1.28
CA ILE A 151 -6.72 14.94 -1.61
C ILE A 151 -5.67 14.96 -2.72
N SER A 152 -5.59 16.04 -3.51
CA SER A 152 -4.56 16.16 -4.54
C SER A 152 -3.16 16.27 -3.93
N MET A 153 -2.13 15.78 -4.64
CA MET A 153 -0.73 15.84 -4.20
C MET A 153 -0.29 17.26 -3.79
N LYS A 154 -0.74 18.29 -4.53
CA LYS A 154 -0.45 19.70 -4.24
C LYS A 154 -0.97 20.13 -2.87
N LYS A 155 -2.18 19.68 -2.51
CA LYS A 155 -2.77 19.96 -1.20
C LYS A 155 -2.12 19.11 -0.10
N GLN A 156 -1.85 17.83 -0.35
CA GLN A 156 -1.12 16.97 0.59
C GLN A 156 0.26 17.55 0.93
N ALA A 157 0.99 18.08 -0.07
CA ALA A 157 2.30 18.68 0.13
C ALA A 157 2.31 19.91 1.05
N ARG A 158 1.15 20.54 1.28
CA ARG A 158 0.97 21.62 2.26
C ARG A 158 0.75 21.08 3.67
N ASN A 159 0.23 19.86 3.81
CA ASN A 159 0.04 19.15 5.07
C ASN A 159 1.35 18.47 5.53
N ARG A 160 2.32 19.29 5.94
CA ARG A 160 3.62 18.81 6.43
C ARG A 160 3.69 18.86 7.94
N ARG A 161 4.46 17.92 8.49
CA ARG A 161 4.87 17.96 9.90
C ARG A 161 5.52 19.31 10.21
N ILE A 162 5.09 19.89 11.31
CA ILE A 162 5.67 21.12 11.84
C ILE A 162 7.10 20.81 12.30
N LYS A 163 8.04 21.68 11.95
CA LYS A 163 9.44 21.53 12.39
C LYS A 163 9.52 21.72 13.91
N GLU A 164 10.43 20.99 14.56
CA GLU A 164 10.62 21.05 16.03
C GLU A 164 10.92 22.46 16.54
N ASN A 165 11.58 23.29 15.74
CA ASN A 165 11.89 24.67 16.09
C ASN A 165 10.72 25.66 15.85
N ASN A 166 9.56 25.20 15.38
CA ASN A 166 8.37 26.04 15.27
C ASN A 166 7.62 26.05 16.61
N LYS A 167 7.88 27.10 17.40
CA LYS A 167 7.30 27.30 18.73
C LYS A 167 5.82 27.65 18.75
N SER A 168 5.20 27.98 17.61
CA SER A 168 3.78 28.35 17.57
C SER A 168 2.85 27.15 17.39
N GLY A 169 3.38 25.99 17.00
CA GLY A 169 2.55 24.86 16.59
C GLY A 169 1.70 25.14 15.33
N TYR A 170 1.97 26.22 14.58
CA TYR A 170 1.27 26.52 13.33
C TYR A 170 2.22 27.08 12.25
N THR A 171 2.20 26.49 11.05
CA THR A 171 3.06 26.95 9.95
C THR A 171 2.65 28.34 9.47
N GLY A 172 3.62 29.28 9.45
CA GLY A 172 3.36 30.67 9.07
C GLY A 172 2.91 31.55 10.22
N VAL A 173 2.96 31.06 11.46
CA VAL A 173 2.78 31.86 12.69
C VAL A 173 4.07 31.84 13.49
N GLN A 174 4.61 33.00 13.83
CA GLN A 174 5.90 33.13 14.54
C GLN A 174 5.84 34.22 15.60
N GLN A 175 6.39 33.93 16.78
CA GLN A 175 6.56 34.94 17.84
C GLN A 175 7.66 35.95 17.45
N ARG A 176 7.40 37.24 17.68
CA ARG A 176 8.33 38.37 17.47
C ARG A 176 8.23 39.30 18.68
N GLY A 177 9.17 39.15 19.62
CA GLY A 177 9.08 39.84 20.92
C GLY A 177 7.80 39.44 21.64
N LYS A 178 6.98 40.43 22.03
CA LYS A 178 5.68 40.21 22.70
C LYS A 178 4.51 39.97 21.74
N ARG A 179 4.72 40.03 20.42
CA ARG A 179 3.65 39.92 19.39
C ARG A 179 3.81 38.66 18.55
N TRP A 180 2.76 38.31 17.81
CA TRP A 180 2.68 37.16 16.91
C TRP A 180 2.50 37.57 15.47
N ARG A 181 3.46 37.23 14.61
CA ARG A 181 3.40 37.50 13.16
C ARG A 181 2.74 36.34 12.43
N ALA A 182 1.80 36.63 11.54
CA ALA A 182 1.22 35.65 10.62
C ALA A 182 1.56 35.98 9.16
N PHE A 183 1.85 34.96 8.36
CA PHE A 183 2.10 35.08 6.92
C PHE A 183 1.74 33.79 6.17
N ILE A 184 1.49 33.90 4.88
CA ILE A 184 1.24 32.77 3.98
C ILE A 184 2.09 32.90 2.73
N THR A 185 2.63 31.79 2.24
CA THR A 185 3.32 31.75 0.95
C THR A 185 2.42 31.11 -0.09
N THR A 186 2.16 31.82 -1.18
CA THR A 186 1.36 31.36 -2.32
C THR A 186 1.92 31.96 -3.61
N ASN A 187 1.88 31.20 -4.72
CA ASN A 187 2.44 31.63 -6.01
C ASN A 187 3.85 32.22 -5.92
N TYR A 188 4.72 31.54 -5.17
CA TYR A 188 6.13 31.95 -4.91
C TYR A 188 6.31 33.29 -4.19
N LYS A 189 5.22 33.91 -3.71
CA LYS A 189 5.24 35.17 -2.97
C LYS A 189 4.77 34.96 -1.53
N THR A 190 5.44 35.61 -0.60
CA THR A 190 5.02 35.62 0.81
C THR A 190 4.14 36.83 1.08
N ILE A 191 2.92 36.58 1.52
CA ILE A 191 1.93 37.59 1.89
C ILE A 191 1.96 37.74 3.41
N HIS A 192 2.20 38.96 3.87
CA HIS A 192 2.12 39.31 5.28
C HIS A 192 0.64 39.48 5.68
N LEU A 193 0.19 38.75 6.70
CA LEU A 193 -1.21 38.77 7.15
C LEU A 193 -1.43 39.70 8.34
N GLY A 194 -0.34 40.11 9.01
CA GLY A 194 -0.38 41.03 10.13
C GLY A 194 0.47 40.57 11.31
N THR A 195 0.47 41.41 12.35
CA THR A 195 1.05 41.11 13.67
C THR A 195 0.00 41.31 14.74
N PHE A 196 -0.17 40.32 15.60
CA PHE A 196 -1.26 40.20 16.57
C PHE A 196 -0.70 40.15 17.98
N ASP A 197 -1.54 40.47 18.97
CA ASP A 197 -1.15 40.41 20.37
C ASP A 197 -1.19 38.97 20.89
N THR A 198 -2.11 38.16 20.37
CA THR A 198 -2.27 36.75 20.77
C THR A 198 -1.90 35.77 19.65
N ILE A 199 -1.56 34.53 20.03
CA ILE A 199 -1.26 33.46 19.07
C ILE A 199 -2.53 33.00 18.36
N GLU A 200 -3.67 33.00 19.06
CA GLU A 200 -4.98 32.59 18.57
C GLU A 200 -5.43 33.48 17.40
N GLU A 201 -5.26 34.79 17.52
CA GLU A 201 -5.55 35.76 16.44
C GLU A 201 -4.65 35.53 15.22
N ALA A 202 -3.36 35.30 15.45
CA ALA A 202 -2.41 35.01 14.37
C ALA A 202 -2.76 33.69 13.65
N ILE A 203 -3.15 32.65 14.38
CA ILE A 203 -3.62 31.37 13.83
C ILE A 203 -4.93 31.58 13.06
N LYS A 204 -5.88 32.35 13.59
CA LYS A 204 -7.15 32.66 12.92
C LYS A 204 -6.91 33.39 11.59
N ALA A 205 -6.06 34.42 11.58
CA ALA A 205 -5.67 35.13 10.37
C ALA A 205 -5.01 34.19 9.35
N ARG A 206 -4.12 33.31 9.83
CA ARG A 206 -3.46 32.30 9.00
C ARG A 206 -4.44 31.30 8.38
N LYS A 207 -5.40 30.77 9.14
CA LYS A 207 -6.47 29.86 8.66
C LYS A 207 -7.35 30.53 7.60
N ASN A 208 -7.76 31.77 7.84
CA ASN A 208 -8.54 32.55 6.88
C ASN A 208 -7.79 32.74 5.56
N ALA A 209 -6.48 32.96 5.63
CA ALA A 209 -5.65 33.06 4.44
C ALA A 209 -5.54 31.73 3.67
N GLU A 210 -5.55 30.57 4.32
CA GLU A 210 -5.60 29.26 3.64
C GLU A 210 -6.90 29.13 2.85
N ILE A 211 -8.03 29.48 3.46
CA ILE A 211 -9.33 29.48 2.79
C ILE A 211 -9.30 30.43 1.57
N LYS A 212 -8.71 31.62 1.72
CA LYS A 212 -8.66 32.63 0.64
C LYS A 212 -7.72 32.25 -0.51
N TYR A 213 -6.48 31.88 -0.20
CA TYR A 213 -5.41 31.75 -1.19
C TYR A 213 -5.13 30.31 -1.64
N TRP A 214 -5.60 29.31 -0.89
CA TRP A 214 -5.38 27.90 -1.20
C TRP A 214 -6.68 27.15 -1.59
N LYS A 215 -7.84 27.83 -1.63
CA LYS A 215 -9.01 27.35 -2.38
C LYS A 215 -8.67 27.35 -3.87
N GLU A 216 -8.41 26.18 -4.42
CA GLU A 216 -8.51 25.95 -5.86
C GLU A 216 -9.94 25.53 -6.18
N LYS A 217 -10.49 26.04 -7.30
CA LYS A 217 -11.83 25.71 -7.80
C LYS A 217 -11.99 24.18 -7.77
N SER A 218 -13.10 23.75 -7.17
CA SER A 218 -13.63 22.39 -7.21
C SER A 218 -13.75 21.89 -8.65
#